data_AF-A0A9D5RI37-F1
#
_entry.id   AF-A0A9D5RI37-F1
#
_cell.length_a   1.000
_cell.length_b   1.000
_cell.length_c   1.000
_cell.angle_alpha   90.00
_cell.angle_beta   90.00
_cell.angle_gamma   90.00
#
_symmetry.space_group_name_H-M   'P 1'
#
loop_
_entity.id
_entity.type
_entity.pdbx_description
1 polymer ?
#
loop_
_entity_poly.entity_id
_entity_poly.type
_entity_poly.pdbx_seq_one_letter_code
_entity_poly.pdbx_strand_id
1 'polypeptide(L)'
;MGRMMYCEKCRVLFDGKACTVCGKDKWAREVRDGDYVFLEQVDQPWNGTLRDVFDQEGIDYTSVPANKGVVLLGTVMASERFYVRHTDLETARELLSQLLP
;
A
#
# COMPACT_ATOMS: atom_id res chain seq x y z
N MET A 1 8.55 -5.80 22.44
CA MET A 1 8.10 -4.98 21.29
C MET A 1 8.97 -5.36 20.11
N GLY A 2 8.38 -6.03 19.13
CA GLY A 2 9.07 -6.32 17.88
C GLY A 2 9.45 -5.02 17.18
N ARG A 3 10.66 -4.94 16.63
CA ARG A 3 11.12 -3.76 15.90
C ARG A 3 10.43 -3.81 14.54
N MET A 4 9.57 -2.83 14.25
CA MET A 4 8.93 -2.69 12.96
C MET A 4 10.00 -2.40 11.91
N MET A 5 10.23 -3.34 11.01
CA MET A 5 11.20 -3.23 9.94
C MET A 5 10.49 -2.84 8.64
N TYR A 6 11.18 -2.13 7.79
CA TYR A 6 10.75 -1.71 6.46
C TYR A 6 11.63 -2.33 5.39
N CYS A 7 11.02 -2.88 4.35
CA CYS A 7 11.74 -3.42 3.21
C CYS A 7 11.79 -2.40 2.08
N GLU A 8 12.95 -1.83 1.77
CA GLU A 8 13.07 -0.78 0.74
C GLU A 8 12.65 -1.24 -0.66
N LYS A 9 12.81 -2.54 -0.95
CA LYS A 9 12.43 -3.13 -2.24
C LYS A 9 10.92 -3.34 -2.36
N CYS A 10 10.29 -3.86 -1.30
CA CYS A 10 8.87 -4.23 -1.33
C CYS A 10 7.97 -3.12 -0.78
N ARG A 11 8.57 -2.13 -0.13
CA ARG A 11 7.93 -1.01 0.57
C ARG A 11 6.95 -1.45 1.65
N VAL A 12 7.10 -2.65 2.21
CA VAL A 12 6.20 -3.17 3.27
C VAL A 12 6.84 -3.03 4.64
N LEU A 13 6.00 -2.81 5.64
CA LEU A 13 6.36 -2.94 7.04
C LEU A 13 6.13 -4.39 7.49
N PHE A 14 7.04 -4.89 8.30
CA PHE A 14 6.97 -6.25 8.82
C PHE A 14 7.64 -6.35 10.19
N ASP A 15 7.16 -7.28 10.99
CA ASP A 15 7.83 -7.69 12.22
C ASP A 15 8.66 -8.95 11.97
N GLY A 16 9.88 -8.98 12.51
CA GLY A 16 10.75 -10.16 12.46
C GLY A 16 12.00 -10.00 11.59
N LYS A 17 12.57 -11.14 11.18
CA LYS A 17 13.93 -11.21 10.61
C LYS A 17 14.00 -10.98 9.11
N ALA A 18 12.92 -11.19 8.36
CA ALA A 18 12.91 -11.10 6.90
C ALA A 18 11.58 -10.57 6.38
N CYS A 19 11.62 -9.89 5.24
CA CYS A 19 10.44 -9.29 4.63
C CYS A 19 9.39 -10.37 4.26
N THR A 20 8.13 -10.12 4.62
CA THR A 20 6.99 -11.03 4.35
C THR A 20 6.67 -11.22 2.87
N VAL A 21 7.13 -10.30 2.00
CA VAL A 21 6.87 -10.35 0.55
C VAL A 21 8.00 -11.01 -0.22
N CYS A 22 9.26 -10.65 0.04
CA CYS A 22 10.40 -11.18 -0.72
C CYS A 22 11.22 -12.24 0.03
N GLY A 23 10.97 -12.45 1.32
CA GLY A 23 11.70 -13.41 2.17
C GLY A 23 13.17 -13.07 2.38
N LYS A 24 13.60 -11.84 2.07
CA LYS A 24 14.98 -11.37 2.23
C LYS A 24 15.06 -10.28 3.29
N ASP A 25 16.17 -10.24 4.01
CA ASP A 25 16.51 -9.25 5.03
C ASP A 25 17.51 -8.19 4.54
N LYS A 26 18.17 -8.41 3.40
CA LYS A 26 19.20 -7.48 2.89
C LYS A 26 18.71 -6.07 2.54
N TRP A 27 17.40 -5.86 2.44
CA TRP A 27 16.76 -4.55 2.24
C TRP A 27 15.95 -4.10 3.46
N ALA A 28 16.10 -4.82 4.59
CA ALA A 28 15.41 -4.54 5.83
C ALA A 28 16.15 -3.43 6.58
N ARG A 29 15.43 -2.37 6.93
CA ARG A 29 15.92 -1.31 7.80
C ARG A 29 14.79 -0.75 8.66
N GLU A 30 15.11 0.16 9.58
CA GLU A 30 14.09 0.91 10.29
C GLU A 30 13.35 1.86 9.32
N VAL A 31 12.03 1.94 9.50
CA VAL A 31 11.17 2.86 8.75
C VAL A 31 11.47 4.30 9.14
N ARG A 32 11.35 5.22 8.17
CA ARG A 32 11.44 6.67 8.39
C ARG A 32 10.11 7.31 8.00
N ASP A 33 9.81 8.46 8.58
CA ASP A 33 8.58 9.21 8.32
C ASP A 33 8.31 9.48 6.84
N GLY A 34 9.35 9.80 6.06
CA GLY A 34 9.23 10.08 4.63
C GLY A 34 9.18 8.85 3.72
N ASP A 35 9.26 7.64 4.25
CA ASP A 35 9.20 6.43 3.42
C ASP A 35 7.78 6.17 2.93
N TYR A 36 7.62 5.90 1.63
CA TYR A 36 6.38 5.38 1.10
C TYR A 36 6.22 3.91 1.48
N VAL A 37 5.19 3.63 2.25
CA VAL A 37 4.82 2.31 2.73
C VAL A 37 3.60 1.81 1.97
N PHE A 38 3.64 0.54 1.59
CA PHE A 38 2.52 -0.18 1.00
C PHE A 38 1.32 -0.15 1.95
N LEU A 39 0.22 0.40 1.45
CA LEU A 39 -1.05 0.46 2.17
C LEU A 39 -1.87 -0.79 1.86
N GLU A 40 -2.33 -0.90 0.62
CA GLU A 40 -3.24 -1.96 0.17
C GLU A 40 -3.18 -2.09 -1.36
N GLN A 41 -3.59 -3.25 -1.87
CA GLN A 41 -3.95 -3.43 -3.27
C GLN A 41 -5.47 -3.32 -3.41
N VAL A 42 -5.94 -2.41 -4.24
CA VAL A 42 -7.37 -2.14 -4.45
C VAL A 42 -7.73 -2.36 -5.91
N ASP A 43 -8.87 -3.03 -6.15
CA ASP A 43 -9.38 -3.31 -7.50
C ASP A 43 -10.35 -2.22 -7.99
N GLN A 44 -10.72 -2.26 -9.27
CA GLN A 44 -11.76 -1.38 -9.80
C GLN A 44 -13.14 -1.79 -9.25
N PRO A 45 -14.07 -0.84 -9.05
CA PRO A 45 -13.91 0.62 -9.24
C PRO A 45 -13.30 1.35 -8.04
N TRP A 46 -13.04 0.65 -6.93
CA TRP A 46 -12.65 1.24 -5.64
C TRP A 46 -11.29 1.96 -5.68
N ASN A 47 -10.40 1.55 -6.58
CA ASN A 47 -9.13 2.24 -6.80
C ASN A 47 -9.31 3.71 -7.25
N GLY A 48 -10.37 4.03 -7.99
CA GLY A 48 -10.71 5.40 -8.37
C GLY A 48 -11.23 6.19 -7.17
N THR A 49 -12.13 5.61 -6.40
CA THR A 49 -12.70 6.22 -5.18
C THR A 49 -11.61 6.50 -4.15
N LEU A 50 -10.67 5.58 -3.94
CA LEU A 50 -9.60 5.78 -2.95
C LEU A 50 -8.69 6.96 -3.33
N ARG A 51 -8.41 7.15 -4.62
CA ARG A 51 -7.64 8.31 -5.10
C ARG A 51 -8.35 9.63 -4.83
N ASP A 52 -9.65 9.66 -5.08
CA ASP A 52 -10.47 10.85 -4.86
C ASP A 52 -10.48 11.23 -3.38
N VAL A 53 -10.67 10.24 -2.49
CA VAL A 53 -10.61 10.48 -1.04
C VAL A 53 -9.22 10.93 -0.59
N PHE A 54 -8.14 10.34 -1.10
CA PHE A 54 -6.79 10.80 -0.74
C PHE A 54 -6.49 12.21 -1.24
N ASP A 55 -6.98 12.60 -2.42
CA ASP A 55 -6.86 13.96 -2.93
C ASP A 55 -7.66 14.96 -2.08
N GLN A 56 -8.91 14.62 -1.73
CA GLN A 56 -9.79 15.42 -0.87
C GLN A 56 -9.19 15.66 0.52
N GLU A 57 -8.64 14.60 1.14
CA GLU A 57 -8.06 14.65 2.49
C GLU A 57 -6.60 15.16 2.50
N GLY A 58 -6.01 15.41 1.33
CA GLY A 58 -4.63 15.89 1.21
C GLY A 58 -3.56 14.85 1.59
N ILE A 59 -3.89 13.56 1.47
CA ILE A 59 -2.95 12.46 1.73
C ILE A 59 -2.00 12.31 0.55
N ASP A 60 -0.71 12.33 0.83
CA ASP A 60 0.31 12.09 -0.18
C ASP A 60 0.47 10.59 -0.45
N TYR A 61 0.12 10.20 -1.68
CA TYR A 61 0.16 8.81 -2.12
C TYR A 61 0.85 8.65 -3.47
N THR A 62 1.33 7.43 -3.70
CA THR A 62 1.74 6.96 -5.03
C THR A 62 1.02 5.64 -5.32
N SER A 63 0.58 5.44 -6.56
CA SER A 63 0.00 4.17 -6.99
C SER A 63 0.78 3.59 -8.16
N VAL A 64 0.84 2.26 -8.21
CA VAL A 64 1.37 1.54 -9.37
C VAL A 64 0.40 0.43 -9.78
N PRO A 65 0.26 0.14 -11.08
CA PRO A 65 -0.57 -0.96 -11.53
C PRO A 65 -0.06 -2.29 -10.97
N ALA A 66 -0.97 -3.07 -10.40
CA ALA A 66 -0.70 -4.41 -9.92
C ALA A 66 -0.90 -5.40 -11.09
N ASN A 67 0.19 -5.84 -11.72
CA ASN A 67 0.12 -6.69 -12.91
C ASN A 67 -0.48 -8.08 -12.64
N LYS A 68 -1.75 -8.26 -13.01
CA LYS A 68 -2.27 -9.04 -14.16
C LYS A 68 -3.76 -8.76 -14.14
N GLY A 69 -4.21 -7.81 -14.96
CA GLY A 69 -5.64 -7.58 -15.12
C GLY A 69 -6.32 -8.90 -15.45
N VAL A 70 -7.26 -9.32 -14.60
CA VAL A 70 -8.08 -10.50 -14.90
C VAL A 70 -9.23 -10.01 -15.77
N VAL A 71 -9.35 -10.60 -16.95
CA VAL A 71 -10.50 -10.34 -17.81
C VAL A 71 -11.62 -11.22 -17.30
N LEU A 72 -12.56 -10.64 -16.56
CA LEU A 72 -13.77 -11.31 -16.10
C LEU A 72 -14.94 -10.76 -16.92
N LEU A 73 -15.63 -11.63 -17.66
CA LEU A 73 -16.82 -11.26 -18.44
C LEU A 73 -16.61 -10.05 -19.40
N GLY A 74 -15.42 -9.94 -20.00
CA GLY A 74 -15.08 -8.85 -20.93
C GLY A 74 -14.67 -7.53 -20.26
N THR A 75 -14.65 -7.46 -18.93
CA THR A 75 -14.15 -6.32 -18.17
C THR A 75 -12.73 -6.59 -17.68
N VAL A 76 -11.82 -5.63 -17.91
CA VAL A 76 -10.48 -5.68 -17.33
C VAL A 76 -10.58 -5.22 -15.88
N MET A 77 -10.44 -6.13 -14.94
CA MET A 77 -10.32 -5.78 -13.52
C MET A 77 -8.86 -5.43 -13.26
N ALA A 78 -8.54 -4.13 -13.33
CA ALA A 78 -7.21 -3.62 -13.09
C ALA A 78 -7.05 -3.24 -11.62
N SER A 79 -6.24 -3.97 -10.87
CA SER A 79 -5.91 -3.58 -9.50
C SER A 79 -4.68 -2.70 -9.46
N GLU A 80 -4.60 -1.88 -8.43
CA GLU A 80 -3.48 -0.99 -8.15
C GLU A 80 -2.99 -1.16 -6.74
N ARG A 81 -1.67 -1.01 -6.57
CA ARG A 81 -1.06 -0.94 -5.25
C ARG A 81 -0.86 0.50 -4.87
N PHE A 82 -1.41 0.87 -3.73
CA PHE A 82 -1.25 2.19 -3.14
C PHE A 82 -0.14 2.18 -2.10
N TYR A 83 0.63 3.26 -2.08
CA TYR A 83 1.65 3.51 -1.08
C TYR A 83 1.48 4.93 -0.57
N VAL A 84 1.61 5.10 0.74
CA VAL A 84 1.46 6.39 1.44
C VAL A 84 2.69 6.63 2.30
N ARG A 85 2.95 7.87 2.70
CA ARG A 85 4.03 8.13 3.67
C ARG A 85 3.75 7.41 4.99
N HIS A 86 4.81 6.96 5.67
CA HIS A 86 4.68 6.29 6.97
C HIS A 86 3.90 7.12 7.99
N THR A 87 4.09 8.44 7.98
CA THR A 87 3.35 9.40 8.81
C THR A 87 1.84 9.37 8.61
N ASP A 88 1.41 9.11 7.37
CA ASP A 88 0.02 9.16 6.95
C ASP A 88 -0.60 7.75 6.90
N LEU A 89 0.17 6.71 7.25
CA LEU A 89 -0.24 5.31 7.11
C LEU A 89 -1.45 4.98 7.98
N GLU A 90 -1.48 5.45 9.22
CA GLU A 90 -2.61 5.20 10.13
C GLU A 90 -3.88 5.87 9.61
N THR A 91 -3.80 7.16 9.28
CA THR A 91 -4.91 7.93 8.69
C THR A 91 -5.43 7.30 7.40
N ALA A 92 -4.53 6.89 6.50
CA ALA A 92 -4.91 6.26 5.25
C ALA A 92 -5.61 4.91 5.46
N ARG A 93 -5.22 4.14 6.49
CA ARG A 93 -5.90 2.89 6.86
C ARG A 93 -7.30 3.14 7.41
N GLU A 94 -7.48 4.18 8.20
CA GLU A 94 -8.80 4.55 8.72
C GLU A 94 -9.75 4.95 7.59
N LEU A 95 -9.30 5.74 6.62
CA LEU A 95 -10.09 6.09 5.44
C LEU A 95 -10.42 4.87 4.59
N LEU A 96 -9.45 3.98 4.39
CA LEU A 96 -9.65 2.74 3.65
C LEU A 96 -10.71 1.85 4.30
N SER A 97 -10.70 1.74 5.64
CA SER A 97 -11.69 0.98 6.40
C SER A 97 -13.10 1.58 6.34
N GLN A 98 -13.24 2.87 6.01
CA GLN A 98 -14.55 3.51 5.79
C GLN A 98 -15.05 3.30 4.36
N LEU A 99 -14.14 3.09 3.40
CA LEU A 99 -14.42 2.93 1.98
C LEU A 99 -14.77 1.49 1.59
N LEU A 100 -14.09 0.51 2.20
CA LEU A 100 -14.26 -0.91 1.89
C LEU A 100 -15.09 -1.58 3.01
N PRO A 101 -16.22 -2.24 2.69
CA PRO A 101 -17.07 -2.95 3.65
C PRO A 101 -16.44 -4.25 4.19
#